data_AF-A0A2V8P0V9-F1
#
_entry.id   AF-A0A2V8P0V9-F1
#
_cell.length_a   1.000
_cell.length_b   1.000
_cell.length_c   1.000
_cell.angle_alpha   90.00
_cell.angle_beta   90.00
_cell.angle_gamma   90.00
#
_symmetry.space_group_name_H-M   'P 1'
#
loop_
_entity.id
_entity.type
_entity.pdbx_description
1 polymer ?
#
loop_
_entity_poly.entity_id
_entity_poly.type
_entity_poly.pdbx_seq_one_letter_code
_entity_poly.pdbx_strand_id
1 'polypeptide(L)'
;MLGMISVVTGLVIAAPTLAQEGYPLVGTWHGDWGPTPTHRNDVTLVLEYDGKNIMGLLNPGPDSIKLSKASLDPSNWTVHFEADAKDRNPFNRRYLDAR
;
A
#
# COMPACT_ATOMS: atom_id res chain seq x y z
N MET A 1 -10.75 -48.68 49.52
CA MET A 1 -9.66 -48.22 48.63
C MET A 1 -10.29 -47.23 47.66
N LEU A 2 -10.05 -45.94 47.85
CA LEU A 2 -10.45 -44.88 46.90
C LEU A 2 -9.68 -45.09 45.59
N GLY A 3 -10.34 -44.94 44.44
CA GLY A 3 -9.72 -44.90 43.12
C GLY A 3 -10.44 -43.84 42.28
N MET A 4 -9.68 -42.87 41.82
CA MET A 4 -10.09 -41.53 41.41
C MET A 4 -10.83 -41.41 40.07
N ILE A 5 -11.64 -40.36 40.01
CA ILE A 5 -12.23 -39.68 38.85
C ILE A 5 -11.15 -39.23 37.86
N SER A 6 -11.39 -39.35 36.54
CA SER A 6 -11.37 -38.21 35.60
C SER A 6 -11.61 -38.63 34.15
N VAL A 7 -12.74 -38.18 33.60
CA VAL A 7 -13.00 -38.07 32.16
C VAL A 7 -12.25 -36.85 31.66
N VAL A 8 -11.35 -37.01 30.68
CA VAL A 8 -10.83 -35.87 29.91
C VAL A 8 -10.83 -36.25 28.44
N THR A 9 -11.96 -36.00 27.78
CA THR A 9 -12.06 -35.94 26.32
C THR A 9 -11.37 -34.64 25.87
N GLY A 10 -10.17 -34.75 25.30
CA GLY A 10 -9.42 -33.60 24.78
C GLY A 10 -9.98 -33.11 23.45
N LEU A 11 -10.98 -32.22 23.48
CA LEU A 11 -11.34 -31.42 22.30
C LEU A 11 -10.36 -30.25 22.22
N VAL A 12 -9.31 -30.40 21.40
CA VAL A 12 -8.43 -29.28 21.04
C VAL A 12 -9.22 -28.37 20.11
N ILE A 13 -9.89 -27.37 20.68
CA ILE A 13 -10.42 -26.24 19.90
C ILE A 13 -9.20 -25.40 19.52
N ALA A 14 -8.67 -25.62 18.32
CA ALA A 14 -7.77 -24.68 17.69
C ALA A 14 -8.58 -23.41 17.43
N ALA A 15 -8.57 -22.47 18.37
CA ALA A 15 -9.09 -21.14 18.12
C ALA A 15 -8.21 -20.51 17.03
N PRO A 16 -8.77 -20.09 15.88
CA PRO A 16 -8.04 -19.21 14.99
C PRO A 16 -7.89 -17.88 15.72
N THR A 17 -6.79 -17.70 16.44
CA THR A 17 -6.36 -16.40 16.92
C THR A 17 -6.25 -15.50 15.71
N LEU A 18 -6.96 -14.37 15.77
CA LEU A 18 -7.15 -13.35 14.75
C LEU A 18 -5.82 -12.92 14.09
N ALA A 19 -5.31 -13.71 13.14
CA ALA A 19 -4.17 -13.36 12.32
C ALA A 19 -4.66 -12.58 11.09
N GLN A 20 -5.24 -11.41 11.34
CA GLN A 20 -5.37 -10.36 10.33
C GLN A 20 -4.67 -9.12 10.88
N GLU A 21 -3.36 -9.23 11.08
CA GLU A 21 -2.56 -8.05 11.42
C GLU A 21 -2.16 -7.36 10.12
N GLY A 22 -3.07 -6.52 9.63
CA GLY A 22 -2.81 -5.62 8.51
C GLY A 22 -4.10 -5.14 7.86
N TYR A 23 -4.20 -3.82 7.65
CA TYR A 23 -5.20 -3.29 6.73
C TYR A 23 -4.82 -3.72 5.31
N PRO A 24 -5.76 -4.17 4.47
CA PRO A 24 -5.48 -4.75 3.15
C PRO A 24 -4.76 -3.79 2.19
N LEU A 25 -4.69 -2.50 2.54
CA LEU A 25 -4.05 -1.45 1.76
C LEU A 25 -2.55 -1.26 2.07
N VAL A 26 -2.09 -1.73 3.23
CA VAL A 26 -0.68 -1.56 3.64
C VAL A 26 0.21 -2.52 2.86
N GLY A 27 1.27 -2.01 2.25
CA GLY A 27 2.24 -2.86 1.57
C GLY A 27 2.95 -2.19 0.41
N THR A 28 3.69 -3.02 -0.34
CA THR A 28 4.32 -2.62 -1.61
C THR A 28 3.55 -3.22 -2.77
N TRP A 29 3.19 -2.37 -3.71
CA TRP A 29 2.38 -2.69 -4.88
C TRP A 29 3.20 -2.39 -6.13
N HIS A 30 3.09 -3.23 -7.14
CA HIS A 30 3.75 -3.03 -8.42
C HIS A 30 2.73 -3.14 -9.55
N GLY A 31 2.89 -2.31 -10.57
CA GLY A 31 2.04 -2.31 -11.76
C GLY A 31 2.52 -1.28 -12.76
N ASP A 32 1.69 -0.98 -13.74
CA ASP A 32 1.99 -0.01 -14.78
C ASP A 32 0.95 1.13 -14.82
N TRP A 33 1.38 2.33 -15.21
CA TRP A 33 0.53 3.49 -15.38
C TRP A 33 0.91 4.32 -16.60
N GLY A 34 -0.08 4.89 -17.26
CA GLY A 34 0.12 5.86 -18.33
C GLY A 34 -1.15 6.16 -19.12
N PRO A 35 -1.14 7.24 -19.92
CA PRO A 35 -2.36 7.83 -20.49
C PRO A 35 -3.03 6.97 -21.56
N THR A 36 -2.30 6.03 -22.15
CA THR A 36 -2.82 5.10 -23.18
C THR A 36 -2.29 3.69 -22.96
N PRO A 37 -2.95 2.64 -23.50
CA PRO A 37 -2.47 1.26 -23.38
C PRO A 37 -1.06 1.03 -23.97
N THR A 38 -0.63 1.87 -24.91
CA THR A 38 0.68 1.78 -25.57
C THR A 38 1.76 2.64 -24.92
N HIS A 39 1.38 3.56 -24.02
CA HIS A 39 2.29 4.41 -23.28
C HIS A 39 2.08 4.15 -21.80
N ARG A 40 2.76 3.11 -21.30
CA ARG A 40 2.69 2.65 -19.91
C ARG A 40 4.09 2.69 -19.31
N ASN A 41 4.18 3.05 -18.03
CA ASN A 41 5.41 3.13 -17.26
C ASN A 41 5.25 2.26 -16.01
N ASP A 42 6.29 1.51 -15.64
CA ASP A 42 6.29 0.75 -14.41
C ASP A 42 6.24 1.67 -13.20
N VAL A 43 5.46 1.26 -12.20
CA VAL A 43 5.22 1.98 -10.97
C VAL A 43 5.34 1.01 -9.81
N THR A 44 6.12 1.40 -8.81
CA THR A 44 6.12 0.77 -7.49
C THR A 44 5.54 1.75 -6.49
N LEU A 45 4.53 1.31 -5.73
CA LEU A 45 3.86 2.13 -4.73
C LEU A 45 4.03 1.48 -3.36
N VAL A 46 4.55 2.23 -2.40
CA VAL A 46 4.55 1.85 -0.99
C VAL A 46 3.39 2.58 -0.34
N LEU A 47 2.44 1.85 0.23
CA LEU A 47 1.27 2.39 0.90
C LEU A 47 1.28 2.08 2.39
N GLU A 48 0.89 3.08 3.16
CA GLU A 48 0.60 3.00 4.59
C GLU A 48 -0.83 3.46 4.83
N TYR A 49 -1.51 2.83 5.78
CA TYR A 49 -2.88 3.16 6.17
C TYR A 49 -3.04 2.97 7.67
N ASP A 50 -3.56 3.98 8.34
CA ASP A 50 -3.72 4.01 9.81
C ASP A 50 -5.17 3.74 10.27
N GLY A 51 -6.06 3.33 9.35
CA GLY A 51 -7.51 3.23 9.58
C GLY A 51 -8.31 4.49 9.21
N LYS A 52 -7.62 5.58 8.84
CA LYS A 52 -8.25 6.85 8.44
C LYS A 52 -7.54 7.52 7.25
N ASN A 53 -6.22 7.64 7.30
CA ASN A 53 -5.39 8.32 6.34
C ASN A 53 -4.56 7.31 5.56
N ILE A 54 -4.43 7.57 4.26
CA ILE A 54 -3.56 6.81 3.37
C ILE A 54 -2.35 7.68 3.07
N MET A 55 -1.17 7.12 3.30
CA MET A 55 0.10 7.72 2.92
C MET A 55 0.77 6.84 1.89
N GLY A 56 1.59 7.43 1.02
CA GLY A 56 2.33 6.61 0.08
C GLY A 56 3.47 7.29 -0.63
N LEU A 57 4.33 6.44 -1.18
CA LEU A 57 5.50 6.79 -1.97
C LEU A 57 5.44 6.05 -3.31
N LEU A 58 5.45 6.83 -4.40
CA LEU A 58 5.62 6.35 -5.75
C LEU A 58 7.11 6.24 -6.07
N ASN A 59 7.52 5.12 -6.65
CA ASN A 59 8.87 4.78 -7.08
C ASN A 59 9.91 5.11 -5.98
N PRO A 60 9.88 4.36 -4.85
CA PRO A 60 10.72 4.64 -3.69
C PRO A 60 12.21 4.67 -4.07
N GLY A 61 12.93 5.67 -3.54
CA GLY A 61 14.31 5.98 -3.87
C GLY A 61 14.59 7.48 -3.78
N PRO A 62 15.77 7.96 -4.21
CA PRO A 62 16.14 9.37 -4.12
C PRO A 62 15.18 10.34 -4.85
N ASP A 63 14.48 9.83 -5.88
CA ASP A 63 13.50 10.59 -6.68
C ASP A 63 12.03 10.23 -6.31
N SER A 64 11.79 9.68 -5.12
CA SER A 64 10.44 9.24 -4.72
C SER A 64 9.44 10.39 -4.72
N ILE A 65 8.23 10.12 -5.20
CA ILE A 65 7.13 11.10 -5.22
C ILE A 65 6.16 10.72 -4.10
N LYS A 66 5.86 11.66 -3.20
CA LYS A 66 4.82 11.47 -2.19
C LYS A 66 3.44 11.63 -2.83
N LEU A 67 2.47 10.84 -2.38
CA LEU A 67 1.08 11.08 -2.73
C LEU A 67 0.63 12.44 -2.18
N SER A 68 0.03 13.28 -3.02
CA SER A 68 -0.54 14.56 -2.62
C SER A 68 -1.97 14.40 -2.08
N LYS A 69 -2.68 13.37 -2.52
CA LYS A 69 -4.01 13.01 -2.05
C LYS A 69 -4.23 11.51 -2.13
N ALA A 70 -4.98 10.96 -1.18
CA ALA A 70 -5.42 9.58 -1.22
C ALA A 70 -6.73 9.40 -0.43
N SER A 71 -7.63 8.56 -0.94
CA SER A 71 -8.92 8.24 -0.32
C SER A 71 -9.33 6.79 -0.63
N LEU A 72 -9.95 6.14 0.35
CA LEU A 72 -10.55 4.81 0.23
C LEU A 72 -12.08 4.94 0.26
N ASP A 73 -12.75 4.35 -0.73
CA ASP A 73 -14.17 4.04 -0.69
C ASP A 73 -14.35 2.64 -0.07
N PRO A 74 -14.82 2.52 1.18
CA PRO A 74 -14.94 1.23 1.85
C PRO A 74 -16.13 0.39 1.32
N SER A 75 -17.03 0.96 0.51
CA SER A 75 -18.19 0.23 -0.02
C SER A 75 -17.81 -0.77 -1.11
N ASN A 76 -16.79 -0.46 -1.89
CA ASN A 76 -16.29 -1.24 -3.01
C ASN A 76 -14.77 -1.48 -2.94
N TRP A 77 -14.11 -1.03 -1.87
CA TRP A 77 -12.66 -1.09 -1.66
C TRP A 77 -11.83 -0.41 -2.77
N THR A 78 -12.36 0.65 -3.36
CA THR A 78 -11.65 1.45 -4.37
C THR A 78 -10.76 2.49 -3.70
N VAL A 79 -9.51 2.55 -4.13
CA VAL A 79 -8.55 3.56 -3.67
C VAL A 79 -8.28 4.53 -4.80
N HIS A 80 -8.44 5.81 -4.52
CA HIS A 80 -8.05 6.90 -5.40
C HIS A 80 -6.86 7.63 -4.80
N PHE A 81 -5.81 7.85 -5.58
CA PHE A 81 -4.63 8.60 -5.16
C PHE A 81 -4.14 9.52 -6.27
N GLU A 82 -3.55 10.64 -5.87
CA GLU A 82 -2.97 11.65 -6.75
C GLU A 82 -1.52 11.89 -6.32
N ALA A 83 -0.65 12.12 -7.30
CA ALA A 83 0.76 12.39 -7.07
C ALA A 83 1.27 13.34 -8.17
N ASP A 84 2.03 14.36 -7.77
CA ASP A 84 2.60 15.33 -8.69
C ASP A 84 4.01 14.88 -9.11
N ALA A 85 4.10 14.19 -10.24
CA ALA A 85 5.37 13.88 -10.86
C ALA A 85 5.97 15.16 -11.45
N LYS A 86 7.17 15.55 -10.99
CA LYS A 86 7.91 16.63 -11.63
C LYS A 86 8.28 16.19 -13.05
N ASP A 87 7.92 16.99 -14.04
CA ASP A 87 8.44 16.84 -15.40
C ASP A 87 9.96 16.85 -15.35
N ARG A 88 10.56 15.69 -15.64
CA ARG A 88 11.99 15.59 -15.89
C ARG A 88 12.24 16.05 -17.32
N ASN A 89 11.97 17.31 -17.62
CA ASN A 89 12.39 17.93 -18.89
C ASN A 89 13.79 18.52 -18.71
N PRO A 90 14.87 17.80 -19.10
CA PRO A 90 16.24 18.27 -18.92
C PRO A 90 16.56 19.52 -19.74
N PHE A 91 15.76 19.83 -20.77
CA PHE A 91 15.96 21.01 -21.61
C PHE A 91 15.44 22.29 -20.93
N ASN A 92 14.44 22.20 -20.04
CA ASN A 92 13.89 23.38 -19.38
C ASN A 92 14.86 24.01 -18.35
N ARG A 93 15.74 23.21 -17.73
CA ARG A 93 16.74 23.73 -16.78
C ARG A 93 17.87 24.50 -17.47
N ARG A 94 18.31 24.07 -18.65
CA ARG A 94 19.47 24.67 -19.35
C ARG A 94 19.21 26.08 -19.88
N TYR A 95 17.96 26.47 -20.09
CA TYR A 95 17.61 27.81 -20.56
C TYR A 95 17.54 28.86 -19.43
N LEU A 96 17.42 28.42 -18.17
CA LEU A 96 17.27 29.33 -17.02
C LEU A 96 18.62 29.76 -16.42
N ASP A 97 19.68 29.00 -16.65
CA ASP A 97 21.03 29.25 -16.10
C ASP A 97 21.92 30.12 -17.02
N ALA A 98 21.38 30.62 -18.13
CA ALA A 98 22.11 31.44 -19.10
C ALA A 98 21.55 32.87 -19.15
N ARG A 99 21.67 33.64 -18.06
CA ARG A 99 21.57 35.11 -18.06
C ARG A 99 22.44 35.73 -16.98
#